data_AF-A0A1J3GWB3-F1
#
_entry.id   AF-A0A1J3GWB3-F1
#
_cell.length_a   1.000
_cell.length_b   1.000
_cell.length_c   1.000
_cell.angle_alpha   90.00
_cell.angle_beta   90.00
_cell.angle_gamma   90.00
#
_symmetry.space_group_name_H-M   'P 1'
#
loop_
_entity.id
_entity.type
_entity.pdbx_description
1 polymer ?
#
loop_
_entity_poly.entity_id
_entity_poly.type
_entity_poly.pdbx_seq_one_letter_code
_entity_poly.pdbx_strand_id
1 'polypeptide(L)' 'DEDKDLFVHIACFFNYQKVEKVEKHLAESFMDVRQGLHVLVEKSFIFIDRGIIKMHSLLAQLGRDIVRK' A
#
# COMPACT_ATOMS: atom_id res chain seq x y z
N ASP A 1 -0.49 7.96 11.51
CA ASP A 1 -0.10 8.06 10.10
C ASP A 1 -0.74 6.93 9.31
N GLU A 2 -2.02 7.05 8.95
CA GLU A 2 -2.72 6.01 8.15
C GLU A 2 -1.95 5.65 6.87
N ASP A 3 -1.29 6.62 6.23
CA ASP A 3 -0.44 6.35 5.04
C ASP A 3 0.73 5.41 5.35
N LYS A 4 1.33 5.51 6.53
CA LYS A 4 2.44 4.66 6.96
C LYS A 4 1.94 3.24 7.21
N ASP A 5 0.78 3.10 7.82
CA ASP A 5 0.16 1.79 8.05
C ASP A 5 -0.23 1.16 6.71
N LEU A 6 -0.83 1.94 5.81
CA LEU A 6 -1.17 1.49 4.46
C LEU A 6 0.08 1.04 3.68
N PHE A 7 1.19 1.79 3.78
CA PHE A 7 2.46 1.42 3.16
C PHE A 7 2.94 0.04 3.61
N VAL A 8 2.95 -0.25 4.92
CA VAL A 8 3.40 -1.56 5.42
C VAL A 8 2.42 -2.68 5.07
N HIS A 9 1.10 -2.41 5.06
CA HIS A 9 0.11 -3.38 4.61
C HIS A 9 0.32 -3.76 3.13
N ILE A 10 0.61 -2.79 2.27
CA ILE A 10 0.94 -3.07 0.86
C ILE A 10 2.24 -3.86 0.76
N ALA A 11 3.29 -3.46 1.48
CA ALA A 11 4.58 -4.15 1.46
C ALA A 11 4.49 -5.63 1.89
N CYS A 12 3.64 -5.93 2.88
CA CYS A 12 3.47 -7.26 3.46
C CYS A 12 2.48 -8.14 2.69
N PHE A 13 1.34 -7.58 2.27
CA PHE A 13 0.20 -8.39 1.80
C PHE A 13 -0.31 -7.99 0.41
N PHE A 14 -0.24 -6.71 0.06
CA PHE A 14 -0.97 -6.19 -1.10
C PHE A 14 -0.12 -5.76 -2.30
N ASN A 15 1.19 -6.03 -2.28
CA ASN A 15 2.02 -5.86 -3.48
C ASN A 15 1.52 -6.78 -4.60
N TYR A 16 1.38 -6.25 -5.81
CA TYR A 16 0.79 -6.88 -6.99
C TYR A 16 -0.71 -7.24 -6.86
N GLN A 17 -1.45 -6.65 -5.92
CA GLN A 17 -2.90 -6.83 -5.82
C GLN A 17 -3.68 -5.73 -6.56
N LYS A 18 -4.92 -6.04 -6.93
CA LYS A 18 -5.85 -5.07 -7.53
C LYS A 18 -6.27 -4.01 -6.52
N VAL A 19 -6.34 -2.75 -6.95
CA VAL A 19 -6.81 -1.62 -6.12
C VAL A 19 -8.16 -1.91 -5.48
N GLU A 20 -9.16 -2.34 -6.28
CA GLU A 20 -10.50 -2.70 -5.79
C GLU A 20 -10.48 -3.76 -4.68
N LYS A 21 -9.55 -4.73 -4.77
CA LYS A 21 -9.39 -5.75 -3.73
C LYS A 21 -8.86 -5.13 -2.45
N VAL A 22 -7.85 -4.27 -2.55
CA VAL A 22 -7.24 -3.59 -1.39
C VAL A 22 -8.25 -2.68 -0.70
N GLU A 23 -8.96 -1.83 -1.47
CA GLU A 23 -10.02 -0.97 -0.95
C GLU A 23 -11.07 -1.78 -0.18
N LYS A 24 -11.56 -2.87 -0.77
CA LYS A 24 -12.57 -3.72 -0.10
C LYS A 24 -12.04 -4.38 1.17
N HIS A 25 -10.79 -4.85 1.18
CA HIS A 25 -10.23 -5.53 2.36
C HIS A 25 -9.90 -4.56 3.49
N LEU A 26 -9.63 -3.30 3.17
CA LEU A 26 -9.18 -2.28 4.12
C LEU A 26 -10.27 -1.27 4.49
N ALA A 27 -11.49 -1.40 3.93
CA ALA A 27 -12.60 -0.47 4.12
C ALA A 27 -13.02 -0.24 5.58
N GLU A 28 -12.85 -1.24 6.44
CA GLU A 28 -13.19 -1.12 7.88
C GLU A 28 -12.00 -0.70 8.74
N SER A 29 -10.78 -0.73 8.19
CA SER A 29 -9.53 -0.48 8.95
C SER A 29 -8.91 0.88 8.64
N PHE A 30 -9.32 1.56 7.57
CA PHE A 30 -8.78 2.83 7.11
C PHE A 30 -9.93 3.79 6.77
N MET A 31 -9.77 5.07 7.13
CA MET A 31 -10.78 6.09 6.84
C MET A 31 -10.97 6.31 5.33
N ASP A 32 -9.87 6.43 4.58
CA ASP A 32 -9.91 6.57 3.13
C ASP A 32 -8.70 5.88 2.46
N VAL A 33 -8.90 4.63 2.04
CA VAL A 33 -7.89 3.84 1.33
C VAL A 33 -7.51 4.48 -0.01
N ARG A 34 -8.46 5.14 -0.70
CA ARG A 34 -8.19 5.77 -2.00
C ARG A 34 -7.29 6.97 -1.84
N GLN A 35 -7.57 7.82 -0.87
CA GLN A 35 -6.72 8.95 -0.54
C GLN A 35 -5.32 8.47 -0.11
N GLY A 36 -5.23 7.45 0.74
CA GLY A 36 -3.94 6.88 1.13
C GLY A 36 -3.14 6.33 -0.06
N LEU A 37 -3.79 5.58 -0.97
CA LEU A 37 -3.15 5.11 -2.20
C LEU A 37 -2.66 6.26 -3.08
N HIS A 38 -3.44 7.35 -3.19
CA HIS A 38 -3.05 8.54 -3.92
C HIS A 38 -1.78 9.17 -3.35
N VAL A 39 -1.72 9.36 -2.03
CA VAL A 39 -0.52 9.91 -1.35
C VAL A 39 0.70 9.02 -1.56
N LEU A 40 0.55 7.70 -1.52
CA LEU A 40 1.65 6.77 -1.77
C LEU A 40 2.15 6.81 -3.22
N VAL A 41 1.27 7.09 -4.20
CA VAL A 41 1.65 7.33 -5.60
C VAL A 41 2.40 8.65 -5.73
N GLU A 42 1.91 9.74 -5.14
CA GLU A 42 2.58 11.05 -5.19
C GLU A 42 4.00 10.99 -4.60
N LYS A 43 4.19 10.20 -3.54
CA LYS A 43 5.51 9.96 -2.92
C LYS A 43 6.39 8.96 -3.67
N SER A 44 5.93 8.44 -4.81
CA SER A 44 6.62 7.39 -5.59
C SER A 44 6.90 6.11 -4.78
N PHE A 45 6.10 5.83 -3.76
CA PHE A 45 6.24 4.60 -2.96
C PHE A 45 5.57 3.40 -3.62
N ILE A 46 4.54 3.64 -4.42
CA ILE A 46 3.87 2.65 -5.24
C ILE A 46 3.60 3.20 -6.64
N PHE A 47 3.33 2.28 -7.56
CA PHE A 47 2.81 2.55 -8.89
C PHE A 47 1.53 1.76 -9.10
N ILE A 48 0.56 2.35 -9.79
CA ILE A 48 -0.67 1.64 -10.18
C ILE A 48 -0.65 1.48 -11.69
N ASP A 49 -0.54 0.24 -12.15
CA ASP A 49 -0.54 -0.13 -13.57
C ASP A 49 -1.73 -1.04 -13.87
N ARG A 50 -2.63 -0.60 -14.75
CA ARG A 50 -3.87 -1.33 -15.09
C ARG A 50 -4.68 -1.76 -13.85
N GLY A 51 -4.74 -0.88 -12.84
CA GLY A 51 -5.45 -1.14 -11.58
C GLY A 51 -4.73 -2.10 -10.62
N ILE A 52 -3.47 -2.46 -10.90
CA ILE A 52 -2.64 -3.30 -10.03
C ILE A 52 -1.61 -2.43 -9.31
N ILE A 53 -1.57 -2.54 -7.98
CA ILE A 53 -0.58 -1.87 -7.14
C ILE A 53 0.75 -2.60 -7.27
N LYS A 54 1.83 -1.86 -7.52
CA LYS A 54 3.21 -2.37 -7.57
C LYS A 54 4.07 -1.54 -6.64
N MET A 55 4.83 -2.22 -5.80
CA MET A 55 5.83 -1.62 -4.92
C MET A 55 7.21 -2.14 -5.29
N HIS A 56 8.18 -1.24 -5.42
CA HIS A 56 9.56 -1.59 -5.71
C HIS A 56 10.12 -2.53 -4.62
N SER A 57 10.97 -3.49 -5.00
CA SER A 57 11.47 -4.54 -4.10
C SER A 57 12.10 -4.00 -2.82
N LEU A 58 12.90 -2.92 -2.93
CA LEU A 58 13.54 -2.26 -1.80
C LEU A 58 12.53 -1.60 -0.84
N LEU A 59 11.46 -0.99 -1.36
CA LEU A 59 10.41 -0.40 -0.53
C LEU A 59 9.57 -1.47 0.15
N ALA A 60 9.28 -2.57 -0.55
CA ALA A 60 8.58 -3.69 0.03
C ALA A 60 9.41 -4.36 1.13
N GLN A 61 10.73 -4.43 0.96
CA GLN A 61 11.65 -4.89 2.01
C GLN A 61 11.63 -3.94 3.21
N LEU A 62 11.76 -2.63 2.97
CA LEU A 62 11.68 -1.61 4.03
C LEU A 62 10.39 -1.74 4.84
N GLY A 63 9.23 -1.86 4.18
CA GLY A 63 7.95 -2.03 4.86
C GLY A 63 7.88 -3.29 5.73
N ARG A 64 8.40 -4.42 5.23
CA ARG A 64 8.47 -5.67 6.02
C ARG A 64 9.41 -5.56 7.22
N ASP A 65 10.52 -4.85 7.07
CA ASP A 65 11.50 -4.68 8.15
C ASP A 65 10.99 -3.72 9.23
N ILE A 66 10.09 -2.78 8.89
CA ILE A 66 9.39 -1.94 9.88
C ILE A 66 8.48 -2.80 10.78
N VAL A 67 7.75 -3.77 10.23
CA VAL A 67 6.81 -4.63 10.98
C VAL A 67 7.53 -5.67 11.85
N ARG A 68 8.75 -6.08 11.48
CA ARG A 68 9.54 -7.09 12.20
C ARG A 68 10.33 -6.55 13.40
N LYS A 69 10.36 -5.24 13.58
CA LYS A 69 10.99 -4.57 14.73
C LYS A 69 9.96 -4.34 15.83
#